data_AF-A0A7C5EGS0-F1
#
_entry.id   AF-A0A7C5EGS0-F1
#
_cell.length_a   1.000
_cell.length_b   1.000
_cell.length_c   1.000
_cell.angle_alpha   90.00
_cell.angle_beta   90.00
_cell.angle_gamma   90.00
#
_symmetry.space_group_name_H-M   'P 1'
#
loop_
_entity.id
_entity.type
_entity.pdbx_description
1 polymer ?
#
loop_
_entity_poly.entity_id
_entity_poly.type
_entity_poly.pdbx_seq_one_letter_code
_entity_poly.pdbx_strand_id
1 'polypeptide(L)'
;MKSFVKSLMLLVLLESAALGQFTCYGDDGFFDPAVCCAPVTNTNLPPFPAFTVPSDGACFLDCSIDALYPVTVNLGAPIQIFDDVYAIPTTLGGSVTTAFTYLIGKYARTWVEPDPTGVSSNQIWRFLVNTDLIYLSTGPSPCPVPPCGAAGFPVHMVGSVDYARDCTVPTDWNVAINLTHFCGDLAHGPFSAYPTTTFNHPDRVYSIVGPAPFDFAATQPTPTGNVAGEDTRSVFANLNLLIWDVFNEVSILGGQLAFRQPDCPCASFASANPRWEQLDLSFFYGCATGLGGNFVNLAWPGTIPSGLYAFPLGTYQAQPGTFPDNRAVAVYVGVAAATDTCANNIPIHLVHGVSTYGNVPGFSFHMATPGIVYQNFIDFENMLRPVANQLIIGYGGFFLSTMNWSLNVF
;
A
#
# COMPACT_ATOMS: atom_id res chain seq x y z
N MET A 1 -49.10 14.83 -9.63
CA MET A 1 -47.92 14.46 -8.82
C MET A 1 -46.70 14.76 -9.67
N LYS A 2 -46.04 15.89 -9.39
CA LYS A 2 -44.99 16.51 -10.20
C LYS A 2 -43.70 16.56 -9.39
N SER A 3 -42.59 16.24 -10.06
CA SER A 3 -41.24 16.77 -9.86
C SER A 3 -40.56 16.58 -8.50
N PHE A 4 -39.58 15.68 -8.43
CA PHE A 4 -38.37 15.83 -7.60
C PHE A 4 -37.23 14.99 -8.20
N VAL A 5 -36.75 15.37 -9.39
CA VAL A 5 -35.43 14.96 -9.88
C VAL A 5 -34.49 16.13 -9.56
N LYS A 6 -33.85 16.07 -8.39
CA LYS A 6 -32.78 17.00 -8.03
C LYS A 6 -31.61 16.75 -8.97
N SER A 7 -31.38 17.72 -9.85
CA SER A 7 -30.13 17.88 -10.58
C SER A 7 -29.02 18.07 -9.55
N LEU A 8 -28.15 17.07 -9.40
CA LEU A 8 -26.84 17.25 -8.78
C LEU A 8 -26.00 18.04 -9.78
N MET A 9 -26.08 19.36 -9.65
CA MET A 9 -25.29 20.30 -10.43
C MET A 9 -23.85 20.18 -9.92
N LEU A 10 -23.03 19.49 -10.71
CA LEU A 10 -21.57 19.43 -10.57
C LEU A 10 -21.03 20.86 -10.79
N LEU A 11 -21.01 21.65 -9.71
CA LEU A 11 -20.35 22.93 -9.69
C LEU A 11 -18.86 22.63 -9.59
N VAL A 12 -18.19 22.52 -10.74
CA VAL A 12 -16.73 22.55 -10.83
C VAL A 12 -16.30 23.95 -10.37
N LEU A 13 -16.10 24.10 -9.07
CA LEU A 13 -15.31 25.18 -8.51
C LEU A 13 -13.89 24.98 -9.05
N LEU A 14 -13.55 25.75 -10.09
CA LEU A 14 -12.15 26.08 -10.38
C LEU A 14 -11.67 26.97 -9.23
N GLU A 15 -11.42 26.38 -8.07
CA GLU A 15 -10.53 26.97 -7.10
C GLU A 15 -9.15 26.94 -7.75
N SER A 16 -8.70 28.12 -8.17
CA SER A 16 -7.29 28.38 -8.34
C SER A 16 -6.65 28.21 -6.97
N ALA A 17 -6.30 26.96 -6.63
CA ALA A 17 -5.41 26.67 -5.53
C ALA A 17 -4.22 27.61 -5.70
N ALA A 18 -4.07 28.55 -4.76
CA ALA A 18 -2.86 29.32 -4.68
C ALA A 18 -1.75 28.28 -4.62
N LEU A 19 -0.93 28.20 -5.66
CA LEU A 19 0.26 27.36 -5.68
C LEU A 19 1.20 27.94 -4.62
N GLY A 20 0.92 27.65 -3.35
CA GLY A 20 1.89 27.76 -2.29
C GLY A 20 3.11 27.02 -2.78
N GLN A 21 4.26 27.70 -2.77
CA GLN A 21 5.51 27.04 -3.09
C GLN A 21 5.70 25.93 -2.07
N PHE A 22 5.37 24.71 -2.47
CA PHE A 22 5.54 23.54 -1.66
C PHE A 22 7.05 23.33 -1.54
N THR A 23 7.60 23.72 -0.38
CA THR A 23 9.01 23.49 -0.07
C THR A 23 9.16 22.02 0.31
N CYS A 24 10.14 21.34 -0.28
CA CYS A 24 10.60 20.06 0.23
C CYS A 24 10.93 20.16 1.73
N TYR A 25 10.98 19.00 2.38
CA TYR A 25 11.15 18.88 3.83
C TYR A 25 9.96 19.42 4.64
N GLY A 26 8.79 19.49 4.01
CA GLY A 26 7.55 19.80 4.68
C GLY A 26 6.95 18.55 5.31
N ASP A 27 6.43 18.70 6.53
CA ASP A 27 5.46 17.81 7.14
C ASP A 27 4.22 17.67 6.24
N ASP A 28 3.58 16.50 6.25
CA ASP A 28 2.37 16.22 5.47
C ASP A 28 1.06 16.70 6.13
N GLY A 29 1.14 17.21 7.35
CA GLY A 29 0.04 17.80 8.11
C GLY A 29 -0.86 16.80 8.81
N PHE A 30 -0.51 15.50 8.85
CA PHE A 30 -1.29 14.49 9.57
C PHE A 30 -0.88 14.32 11.04
N PHE A 31 0.25 14.90 11.44
CA PHE A 31 0.75 14.87 12.80
C PHE A 31 0.59 16.22 13.52
N ASP A 32 -0.03 16.20 14.70
CA ASP A 32 0.02 17.30 15.66
C ASP A 32 0.43 16.75 17.03
N PRO A 33 1.64 17.05 17.54
CA PRO A 33 2.11 16.53 18.82
C PRO A 33 1.30 17.04 20.02
N ALA A 34 0.53 18.12 19.86
CA ALA A 34 -0.31 18.69 20.91
C ALA A 34 -1.71 18.09 20.96
N VAL A 35 -2.17 17.43 19.89
CA VAL A 35 -3.56 16.97 19.76
C VAL A 35 -3.62 15.61 19.08
N CYS A 36 -4.01 14.58 19.82
CA CYS A 36 -4.33 13.29 19.22
C CYS A 36 -5.84 13.07 19.12
N CYS A 37 -6.25 12.24 18.17
CA CYS A 37 -7.66 11.89 17.97
C CYS A 37 -8.59 13.09 17.76
N ALA A 38 -8.04 14.25 17.38
CA ALA A 38 -8.80 15.33 16.78
C ALA A 38 -8.75 15.20 15.26
N PRO A 39 -9.79 15.64 14.53
CA PRO A 39 -9.74 15.69 13.09
C PRO A 39 -8.53 16.48 12.59
N VAL A 40 -7.91 15.98 11.53
CA VAL A 40 -6.90 16.74 10.78
C VAL A 40 -7.59 17.94 10.18
N THR A 41 -7.01 19.13 10.38
CA THR A 41 -7.60 20.39 9.90
C THR A 41 -6.88 20.96 8.69
N ASN A 42 -5.68 20.46 8.40
CA ASN A 42 -4.89 20.92 7.26
C ASN A 42 -3.94 19.80 6.82
N THR A 43 -4.20 19.22 5.65
CA THR A 43 -3.24 18.35 4.99
C THR A 43 -2.32 19.19 4.12
N ASN A 44 -1.04 18.87 4.14
CA ASN A 44 -0.02 19.51 3.33
C ASN A 44 0.53 18.45 2.39
N LEU A 45 -0.21 18.13 1.33
CA LEU A 45 0.23 17.22 0.28
C LEU A 45 0.44 17.99 -1.03
N PRO A 46 1.53 17.76 -1.76
CA PRO A 46 1.76 18.44 -3.03
C PRO A 46 0.78 17.94 -4.11
N PRO A 47 0.56 18.71 -5.19
CA PRO A 47 -0.09 18.17 -6.38
C PRO A 47 0.82 17.14 -7.03
N PHE A 48 0.39 15.88 -7.01
CA PHE A 48 1.12 14.77 -7.63
C PHE A 48 0.89 14.75 -9.15
N PRO A 49 1.94 14.67 -9.98
CA PRO A 49 1.79 14.69 -11.43
C PRO A 49 1.40 13.31 -11.99
N ALA A 50 0.97 13.29 -13.25
CA ALA A 50 0.78 12.05 -14.01
C ALA A 50 2.14 11.46 -14.44
N PHE A 51 2.18 10.13 -14.62
CA PHE A 51 3.39 9.40 -15.00
C PHE A 51 3.13 8.27 -15.98
N THR A 52 4.12 8.01 -16.83
CA THR A 52 4.25 6.74 -17.55
C THR A 52 5.48 6.03 -17.00
N VAL A 53 5.27 4.92 -16.31
CA VAL A 53 6.30 4.15 -15.61
C VAL A 53 6.58 2.88 -16.41
N PRO A 54 7.77 2.74 -17.03
CA PRO A 54 8.24 1.45 -17.53
C PRO A 54 8.34 0.47 -16.35
N SER A 55 7.79 -0.71 -16.48
CA SER A 55 7.64 -1.68 -15.40
C SER A 55 7.91 -3.10 -15.89
N ASP A 56 8.23 -3.98 -14.95
CA ASP A 56 8.31 -5.40 -15.18
C ASP A 56 7.17 -6.10 -14.45
N GLY A 57 6.55 -7.05 -15.13
CA GLY A 57 5.59 -7.97 -14.55
C GLY A 57 6.23 -9.33 -14.32
N ALA A 58 5.78 -10.02 -13.28
CA ALA A 58 6.14 -11.39 -12.99
C ALA A 58 4.90 -12.19 -12.60
N CYS A 59 4.88 -13.45 -13.00
CA CYS A 59 4.01 -14.43 -12.39
C CYS A 59 4.83 -15.49 -11.69
N PHE A 60 4.30 -15.97 -10.58
CA PHE A 60 4.91 -17.01 -9.76
C PHE A 60 4.01 -18.24 -9.79
N LEU A 61 4.61 -19.41 -9.88
CA LEU A 61 3.95 -20.72 -9.77
C LEU A 61 4.65 -21.50 -8.65
N ASP A 62 3.89 -21.98 -7.67
CA ASP A 62 4.41 -22.73 -6.51
C ASP A 62 5.61 -22.01 -5.85
N CYS A 63 5.45 -20.68 -5.68
CA CYS A 63 6.42 -19.73 -5.11
C CYS A 63 7.72 -19.50 -5.90
N SER A 64 7.85 -20.07 -7.09
CA SER A 64 8.97 -19.81 -8.00
C SER A 64 8.54 -18.90 -9.15
N ILE A 65 9.46 -18.13 -9.72
CA ILE A 65 9.17 -17.32 -10.92
C ILE A 65 8.84 -18.27 -12.08
N ASP A 66 7.69 -18.06 -12.71
CA ASP A 66 7.25 -18.83 -13.88
C ASP A 66 7.54 -18.04 -15.18
N ALA A 67 7.19 -16.75 -15.20
CA ALA A 67 7.57 -15.84 -16.28
C ALA A 67 7.71 -14.40 -15.84
N LEU A 68 8.46 -13.66 -16.67
CA LEU A 68 8.62 -12.22 -16.62
C LEU A 68 8.10 -11.61 -17.92
N TYR A 69 7.53 -10.40 -17.86
CA TYR A 69 7.00 -9.71 -19.03
C TYR A 69 7.10 -8.19 -18.87
N PRO A 70 7.43 -7.44 -19.93
CA PRO A 70 7.42 -5.99 -19.86
C PRO A 70 5.99 -5.46 -19.82
N VAL A 71 5.78 -4.43 -18.99
CA VAL A 71 4.51 -3.70 -18.87
C VAL A 71 4.80 -2.21 -18.71
N THR A 72 3.87 -1.38 -19.13
CA THR A 72 3.93 0.07 -18.90
C THR A 72 2.73 0.46 -18.09
N VAL A 73 2.96 1.05 -16.93
CA VAL A 73 1.90 1.60 -16.10
C VAL A 73 1.74 3.07 -16.42
N ASN A 74 0.55 3.47 -16.90
CA ASN A 74 0.21 4.88 -17.05
C ASN A 74 -0.65 5.30 -15.87
N LEU A 75 -0.13 6.21 -15.06
CA LEU A 75 -0.78 6.86 -13.94
C LEU A 75 -1.20 8.27 -14.35
N GLY A 76 -2.47 8.60 -14.19
CA GLY A 76 -2.95 9.97 -14.21
C GLY A 76 -2.58 10.69 -12.91
N ALA A 77 -2.76 12.02 -12.90
CA ALA A 77 -2.59 12.79 -11.67
C ALA A 77 -3.61 12.30 -10.61
N PRO A 78 -3.17 11.95 -9.39
CA PRO A 78 -4.05 11.60 -8.29
C PRO A 78 -5.12 12.64 -8.02
N ILE A 79 -6.37 12.18 -7.86
CA ILE A 79 -7.53 13.01 -7.53
C ILE A 79 -7.90 12.71 -6.08
N GLN A 80 -7.84 13.72 -5.22
CA GLN A 80 -8.23 13.58 -3.82
C GLN A 80 -9.75 13.33 -3.72
N ILE A 81 -10.14 12.27 -3.03
CA ILE A 81 -11.53 11.89 -2.77
C ILE A 81 -11.90 12.26 -1.33
N PHE A 82 -10.99 11.96 -0.40
CA PHE A 82 -11.02 12.37 1.00
C PHE A 82 -9.63 12.82 1.43
N ASP A 83 -9.49 13.37 2.64
CA ASP A 83 -8.22 13.95 3.12
C ASP A 83 -7.01 13.03 2.92
N ASP A 84 -7.18 11.71 3.09
CA ASP A 84 -6.14 10.70 2.92
C ASP A 84 -6.46 9.61 1.86
N VAL A 85 -7.49 9.79 1.04
CA VAL A 85 -7.88 8.82 -0.01
C VAL A 85 -7.85 9.48 -1.38
N TYR A 86 -7.17 8.85 -2.31
CA TYR A 86 -6.96 9.34 -3.67
C TYR A 86 -7.39 8.30 -4.70
N ALA A 87 -8.00 8.77 -5.79
CA ALA A 87 -8.25 7.99 -6.98
C ALA A 87 -7.18 8.34 -8.03
N ILE A 88 -6.40 7.34 -8.46
CA ILE A 88 -5.31 7.50 -9.42
C ILE A 88 -5.75 6.86 -10.75
N PRO A 89 -6.14 7.65 -11.77
CA PRO A 89 -6.53 7.12 -13.07
C PRO A 89 -5.42 6.23 -13.63
N THR A 90 -5.72 5.00 -14.05
CA THR A 90 -4.66 4.04 -14.41
C THR A 90 -5.03 3.18 -15.62
N THR A 91 -4.04 2.91 -16.46
CA THR A 91 -4.07 1.88 -17.50
C THR A 91 -2.75 1.13 -17.58
N LEU A 92 -2.80 -0.15 -17.92
CA LEU A 92 -1.63 -0.94 -18.28
C LEU A 92 -1.52 -1.07 -19.79
N GLY A 93 -0.29 -1.00 -20.31
CA GLY A 93 0.06 -1.30 -21.70
C GLY A 93 1.28 -2.22 -21.81
N GLY A 94 1.61 -2.68 -23.02
CA GLY A 94 2.72 -3.61 -23.28
C GLY A 94 2.22 -5.05 -23.45
N SER A 95 2.79 -6.00 -22.70
CA SER A 95 2.40 -7.42 -22.78
C SER A 95 0.98 -7.70 -22.25
N VAL A 96 0.46 -6.76 -21.45
CA VAL A 96 -0.90 -6.75 -20.92
C VAL A 96 -1.55 -5.41 -21.22
N THR A 97 -2.86 -5.42 -21.39
CA THR A 97 -3.66 -4.20 -21.56
C THR A 97 -4.87 -4.24 -20.63
N THR A 98 -5.10 -3.17 -19.90
CA THR A 98 -6.30 -3.02 -19.07
C THR A 98 -7.26 -1.99 -19.65
N ALA A 99 -8.52 -2.08 -19.25
CA ALA A 99 -9.44 -0.97 -19.37
C ALA A 99 -8.93 0.19 -18.49
N PHE A 100 -9.45 1.39 -18.75
CA PHE A 100 -9.31 2.49 -17.83
C PHE A 100 -9.93 2.12 -16.48
N THR A 101 -9.15 2.26 -15.41
CA THR A 101 -9.58 2.03 -14.02
C THR A 101 -9.01 3.11 -13.11
N TYR A 102 -9.35 3.07 -11.83
CA TYR A 102 -8.73 3.90 -10.80
C TYR A 102 -8.01 3.01 -9.79
N LEU A 103 -6.75 3.30 -9.51
CA LEU A 103 -6.14 2.79 -8.28
C LEU A 103 -6.65 3.63 -7.13
N ILE A 104 -7.19 2.99 -6.09
CA ILE A 104 -7.60 3.67 -4.88
C ILE A 104 -6.42 3.62 -3.93
N GLY A 105 -5.82 4.78 -3.69
CA GLY A 105 -4.64 4.96 -2.87
C GLY A 105 -5.00 5.59 -1.53
N LYS A 106 -4.71 4.91 -0.44
CA LYS A 106 -4.69 5.49 0.91
C LYS A 106 -3.31 6.08 1.16
N TYR A 107 -3.23 7.38 1.41
CA TYR A 107 -1.97 8.00 1.80
C TYR A 107 -1.48 7.41 3.13
N ALA A 108 -0.21 7.00 3.17
CA ALA A 108 0.38 6.32 4.31
C ALA A 108 1.35 7.22 5.08
N ARG A 109 2.38 7.71 4.40
CA ARG A 109 3.42 8.53 5.04
C ARG A 109 4.23 9.35 4.03
N THR A 110 5.05 10.24 4.56
CA THR A 110 6.15 10.89 3.85
C THR A 110 7.48 10.74 4.59
N TRP A 111 8.57 10.61 3.82
CA TRP A 111 9.93 10.61 4.38
C TRP A 111 10.89 11.30 3.42
N VAL A 112 12.09 11.58 3.92
CA VAL A 112 13.18 12.18 3.15
C VAL A 112 14.32 11.20 3.01
N GLU A 113 14.80 11.03 1.79
CA GLU A 113 16.00 10.27 1.49
C GLU A 113 17.14 11.22 1.13
N PRO A 114 18.24 11.25 1.91
CA PRO A 114 19.42 11.97 1.49
C PRO A 114 20.03 11.26 0.28
N ASP A 115 20.46 12.03 -0.72
CA ASP A 115 21.32 11.48 -1.77
C ASP A 115 22.65 11.04 -1.15
N PRO A 116 23.11 9.79 -1.39
CA PRO A 116 24.44 9.34 -0.97
C PRO A 116 25.58 10.23 -1.46
N THR A 117 25.40 10.95 -2.58
CA THR A 117 26.40 11.89 -3.10
C THR A 117 26.34 13.27 -2.41
N GLY A 118 25.30 13.53 -1.62
CA GLY A 118 25.08 14.79 -0.91
C GLY A 118 24.66 15.95 -1.80
N VAL A 119 24.32 15.69 -3.08
CA VAL A 119 23.97 16.74 -4.05
C VAL A 119 22.50 17.10 -3.98
N SER A 120 21.60 16.13 -3.81
CA SER A 120 20.17 16.38 -3.62
C SER A 120 19.57 15.54 -2.49
N SER A 121 18.25 15.59 -2.33
CA SER A 121 17.51 14.65 -1.51
C SER A 121 16.14 14.50 -2.14
N ASN A 122 15.52 13.35 -1.97
CA ASN A 122 14.15 13.16 -2.36
C ASN A 122 13.25 13.30 -1.15
N GLN A 123 12.11 13.98 -1.29
CA GLN A 123 10.96 13.75 -0.40
C GLN A 123 10.03 12.77 -1.10
N ILE A 124 9.59 11.75 -0.38
CA ILE A 124 8.78 10.66 -0.91
C ILE A 124 7.42 10.66 -0.20
N TRP A 125 6.36 10.38 -0.94
CA TRP A 125 4.99 10.19 -0.44
C TRP A 125 4.48 8.84 -0.90
N ARG A 126 4.05 8.00 0.04
CA ARG A 126 3.53 6.66 -0.26
C ARG A 126 2.02 6.62 -0.18
N PHE A 127 1.43 5.97 -1.17
CA PHE A 127 0.04 5.55 -1.20
C PHE A 127 -0.02 4.04 -1.18
N LEU A 128 -0.70 3.45 -0.19
CA LEU A 128 -1.08 2.05 -0.22
C LEU A 128 -2.25 1.88 -1.18
N VAL A 129 -2.12 0.94 -2.12
CA VAL A 129 -3.11 0.70 -3.16
C VAL A 129 -3.91 -0.55 -2.82
N ASN A 130 -5.22 -0.44 -2.97
CA ASN A 130 -6.17 -1.52 -2.79
C ASN A 130 -7.33 -1.38 -3.79
N THR A 131 -7.27 -2.09 -4.92
CA THR A 131 -8.17 -1.83 -6.06
C THR A 131 -8.33 -3.04 -6.99
N ASP A 132 -9.12 -2.90 -8.05
CA ASP A 132 -9.22 -3.89 -9.11
C ASP A 132 -8.74 -3.34 -10.47
N LEU A 133 -8.07 -4.22 -11.22
CA LEU A 133 -7.74 -4.03 -12.63
C LEU A 133 -8.67 -4.86 -13.50
N ILE A 134 -9.08 -4.32 -14.65
CA ILE A 134 -9.89 -5.05 -15.63
C ILE A 134 -9.04 -5.28 -16.88
N TYR A 135 -8.65 -6.53 -17.12
CA TYR A 135 -7.83 -6.90 -18.27
C TYR A 135 -8.68 -7.04 -19.54
N LEU A 136 -8.21 -6.48 -20.65
CA LEU A 136 -8.90 -6.52 -21.95
C LEU A 136 -8.51 -7.71 -22.82
N SER A 137 -7.38 -8.35 -22.52
CA SER A 137 -6.85 -9.50 -23.28
C SER A 137 -6.06 -10.42 -22.36
N THR A 138 -5.98 -11.71 -22.69
CA THR A 138 -5.34 -12.74 -21.85
C THR A 138 -3.80 -12.79 -21.97
N GLY A 139 -3.19 -11.92 -22.80
CA GLY A 139 -1.76 -11.82 -23.10
C GLY A 139 -1.02 -13.13 -23.46
N PRO A 140 0.33 -13.10 -23.61
CA PRO A 140 1.16 -14.26 -23.95
C PRO A 140 1.44 -15.27 -22.79
N SER A 141 1.25 -16.56 -23.03
CA SER A 141 1.68 -17.66 -22.13
C SER A 141 3.20 -17.60 -21.80
N PRO A 142 3.67 -17.95 -20.58
CA PRO A 142 2.96 -18.67 -19.52
C PRO A 142 2.15 -17.84 -18.52
N CYS A 143 2.41 -16.55 -18.25
CA CYS A 143 1.38 -15.75 -17.55
C CYS A 143 1.49 -14.22 -17.64
N PRO A 144 0.49 -13.57 -18.25
CA PRO A 144 0.30 -12.13 -18.22
C PRO A 144 -1.04 -11.69 -17.60
N VAL A 145 -2.03 -12.57 -17.45
CA VAL A 145 -3.28 -12.22 -16.75
C VAL A 145 -3.67 -13.36 -15.80
N PRO A 146 -4.08 -13.05 -14.56
CA PRO A 146 -4.67 -14.05 -13.68
C PRO A 146 -5.88 -14.74 -14.31
N PRO A 147 -6.08 -16.06 -14.13
CA PRO A 147 -7.26 -16.76 -14.65
C PRO A 147 -8.58 -16.11 -14.25
N CYS A 148 -8.64 -15.49 -13.06
CA CYS A 148 -9.79 -14.75 -12.58
C CYS A 148 -10.10 -13.47 -13.38
N GLY A 149 -9.12 -12.93 -14.12
CA GLY A 149 -9.30 -11.79 -15.02
C GLY A 149 -9.73 -12.17 -16.44
N ALA A 150 -9.83 -13.47 -16.75
CA ALA A 150 -10.30 -13.92 -18.06
C ALA A 150 -11.71 -13.34 -18.35
N ALA A 151 -11.98 -12.96 -19.60
CA ALA A 151 -13.26 -12.37 -20.01
C ALA A 151 -13.65 -11.04 -19.32
N GLY A 152 -12.68 -10.28 -18.81
CA GLY A 152 -12.91 -8.90 -18.33
C GLY A 152 -13.47 -8.81 -16.90
N PHE A 153 -13.30 -9.86 -16.10
CA PHE A 153 -13.60 -9.78 -14.68
C PHE A 153 -12.55 -8.93 -13.93
N PRO A 154 -12.93 -8.26 -12.84
CA PRO A 154 -12.00 -7.51 -11.99
C PRO A 154 -10.96 -8.43 -11.36
N VAL A 155 -9.70 -8.00 -11.40
CA VAL A 155 -8.55 -8.65 -10.76
C VAL A 155 -8.08 -7.75 -9.63
N HIS A 156 -8.24 -8.24 -8.41
CA HIS A 156 -7.87 -7.50 -7.23
C HIS A 156 -6.35 -7.33 -7.08
N MET A 157 -5.89 -6.12 -6.81
CA MET A 157 -4.47 -5.77 -6.64
C MET A 157 -4.29 -5.01 -5.33
N VAL A 158 -3.25 -5.39 -4.58
CA VAL A 158 -2.73 -4.63 -3.44
C VAL A 158 -1.29 -4.21 -3.71
N GLY A 159 -0.83 -3.13 -3.09
CA GLY A 159 0.57 -2.71 -3.22
C GLY A 159 0.77 -1.26 -2.82
N SER A 160 1.66 -0.55 -3.53
CA SER A 160 1.87 0.89 -3.29
C SER A 160 2.24 1.66 -4.55
N VAL A 161 2.01 2.98 -4.50
CA VAL A 161 2.58 3.97 -5.40
C VAL A 161 3.34 4.98 -4.55
N ASP A 162 4.62 5.16 -4.86
CA ASP A 162 5.50 6.09 -4.17
C ASP A 162 5.86 7.21 -5.15
N TYR A 163 5.50 8.46 -4.82
CA TYR A 163 5.93 9.65 -5.55
C TYR A 163 7.14 10.23 -4.85
N ALA A 164 8.23 10.44 -5.58
CA ALA A 164 9.44 11.08 -5.08
C ALA A 164 9.67 12.40 -5.82
N ARG A 165 10.02 13.45 -5.11
CA ARG A 165 10.36 14.76 -5.67
C ARG A 165 11.78 15.14 -5.27
N ASP A 166 12.60 15.53 -6.24
CA ASP A 166 13.93 16.07 -5.96
C ASP A 166 13.78 17.46 -5.32
N CYS A 167 14.41 17.62 -4.15
CA CYS A 167 14.29 18.83 -3.35
C CYS A 167 15.18 19.98 -3.83
N THR A 168 16.16 19.71 -4.70
CA THR A 168 17.00 20.71 -5.36
C THR A 168 16.40 21.14 -6.71
N VAL A 169 15.74 20.22 -7.40
CA VAL A 169 15.04 20.48 -8.66
C VAL A 169 13.55 20.18 -8.48
N PRO A 170 12.74 21.12 -7.96
CA PRO A 170 11.37 20.84 -7.54
C PRO A 170 10.39 20.46 -8.66
N THR A 171 10.82 20.48 -9.91
CA THR A 171 10.05 19.99 -11.06
C THR A 171 10.37 18.54 -11.42
N ASP A 172 11.42 17.98 -10.84
CA ASP A 172 11.85 16.61 -11.08
C ASP A 172 11.13 15.67 -10.11
N TRP A 173 10.38 14.75 -10.70
CA TRP A 173 9.56 13.78 -10.01
C TRP A 173 9.89 12.40 -10.54
N ASN A 174 9.88 11.43 -9.65
CA ASN A 174 10.04 10.02 -9.96
C ASN A 174 8.90 9.24 -9.29
N VAL A 175 8.55 8.08 -9.86
CA VAL A 175 7.53 7.21 -9.30
C VAL A 175 8.03 5.77 -9.26
N ALA A 176 7.77 5.12 -8.12
CA ALA A 176 7.84 3.68 -8.00
C ALA A 176 6.43 3.13 -7.75
N ILE A 177 6.14 1.96 -8.29
CA ILE A 177 4.86 1.29 -8.12
C ILE A 177 5.09 -0.20 -7.94
N ASN A 178 4.34 -0.81 -7.05
CA ASN A 178 4.17 -2.26 -7.02
C ASN A 178 2.68 -2.58 -6.88
N LEU A 179 2.20 -3.55 -7.64
CA LEU A 179 0.85 -4.10 -7.58
C LEU A 179 0.96 -5.61 -7.57
N THR A 180 0.25 -6.28 -6.67
CA THR A 180 0.28 -7.73 -6.49
C THR A 180 -1.11 -8.29 -6.34
N HIS A 181 -1.41 -9.31 -7.14
CA HIS A 181 -2.56 -10.19 -7.00
C HIS A 181 -2.09 -11.50 -6.36
N PHE A 182 -2.55 -11.77 -5.14
CA PHE A 182 -2.21 -13.00 -4.43
C PHE A 182 -2.90 -14.23 -5.04
N CYS A 183 -2.48 -15.42 -4.59
CA CYS A 183 -3.12 -16.66 -5.00
C CYS A 183 -4.56 -16.74 -4.55
N GLY A 184 -5.33 -17.58 -5.24
CA GLY A 184 -6.78 -17.48 -5.19
C GLY A 184 -7.40 -17.81 -3.84
N ASP A 185 -6.76 -18.56 -2.97
CA ASP A 185 -7.27 -18.76 -1.60
C ASP A 185 -7.17 -17.48 -0.74
N LEU A 186 -6.19 -16.61 -1.02
CA LEU A 186 -6.05 -15.30 -0.40
C LEU A 186 -6.89 -14.24 -1.12
N ALA A 187 -6.93 -14.24 -2.45
CA ALA A 187 -7.61 -13.21 -3.24
C ALA A 187 -9.12 -13.47 -3.44
N HIS A 188 -9.54 -14.73 -3.46
CA HIS A 188 -10.91 -15.18 -3.75
C HIS A 188 -11.54 -15.99 -2.60
N GLY A 189 -10.94 -15.97 -1.42
CA GLY A 189 -11.51 -16.60 -0.22
C GLY A 189 -12.89 -16.03 0.13
N PRO A 190 -13.67 -16.68 1.03
CA PRO A 190 -15.01 -16.22 1.41
C PRO A 190 -15.07 -14.81 2.01
N PHE A 191 -13.94 -14.34 2.51
CA PHE A 191 -13.73 -12.99 3.03
C PHE A 191 -13.39 -11.97 1.91
N SER A 192 -13.23 -12.41 0.67
CA SER A 192 -13.12 -11.53 -0.49
C SER A 192 -14.49 -10.97 -0.88
N ALA A 193 -14.52 -9.87 -1.63
CA ALA A 193 -15.69 -9.25 -2.23
C ALA A 193 -16.06 -9.93 -3.53
N TYR A 194 -15.10 -10.65 -4.11
CA TYR A 194 -15.29 -11.53 -5.25
C TYR A 194 -14.95 -12.97 -4.87
N PRO A 195 -15.62 -13.56 -3.86
CA PRO A 195 -15.38 -14.94 -3.50
C PRO A 195 -15.82 -15.83 -4.66
N THR A 196 -14.92 -16.66 -5.18
CA THR A 196 -15.21 -17.52 -6.32
C THR A 196 -14.42 -18.82 -6.28
N THR A 197 -15.04 -19.91 -6.71
CA THR A 197 -14.40 -21.22 -6.87
C THR A 197 -14.08 -21.52 -8.34
N THR A 198 -14.69 -20.80 -9.28
CA THR A 198 -14.68 -21.13 -10.72
C THR A 198 -13.39 -20.70 -11.44
N PHE A 199 -12.66 -19.72 -10.88
CA PHE A 199 -11.42 -19.19 -11.44
C PHE A 199 -10.27 -19.17 -10.42
N ASN A 200 -10.29 -20.12 -9.48
CA ASN A 200 -9.25 -20.22 -8.47
C ASN A 200 -7.90 -20.56 -9.14
N HIS A 201 -6.85 -19.86 -8.72
CA HIS A 201 -5.46 -20.11 -9.06
C HIS A 201 -4.68 -20.19 -7.73
N PRO A 202 -4.87 -21.27 -6.98
CA PRO A 202 -4.32 -21.40 -5.62
C PRO A 202 -2.79 -21.45 -5.63
N ASP A 203 -2.20 -21.72 -6.79
CA ASP A 203 -0.77 -21.95 -7.00
C ASP A 203 -0.01 -20.72 -7.54
N ARG A 204 -0.70 -19.60 -7.78
CA ARG A 204 -0.12 -18.46 -8.54
C ARG A 204 -0.28 -17.09 -7.90
N VAL A 205 0.80 -16.30 -7.96
CA VAL A 205 0.83 -14.87 -7.61
C VAL A 205 1.23 -14.08 -8.85
N TYR A 206 0.71 -12.87 -9.00
CA TYR A 206 1.03 -11.98 -10.12
C TYR A 206 1.44 -10.63 -9.58
N SER A 207 2.55 -10.09 -10.06
CA SER A 207 3.04 -8.79 -9.62
C SER A 207 3.46 -7.94 -10.79
N ILE A 208 3.29 -6.62 -10.64
CA ILE A 208 3.78 -5.59 -11.56
C ILE A 208 4.57 -4.61 -10.71
N VAL A 209 5.82 -4.37 -11.08
CA VAL A 209 6.73 -3.49 -10.33
C VAL A 209 7.44 -2.53 -11.28
N GLY A 210 7.46 -1.25 -10.94
CA GLY A 210 8.18 -0.21 -11.66
C GLY A 210 8.91 0.75 -10.72
N PRO A 211 10.00 1.39 -11.18
CA PRO A 211 10.50 1.36 -12.55
C PRO A 211 11.27 0.07 -12.90
N ALA A 212 11.28 -0.27 -14.19
CA ALA A 212 12.14 -1.31 -14.76
C ALA A 212 13.58 -0.79 -14.96
N PRO A 213 14.61 -1.66 -14.89
CA PRO A 213 14.50 -3.09 -14.60
C PRO A 213 14.29 -3.40 -13.12
N PHE A 214 13.49 -4.43 -12.83
CA PHE A 214 13.29 -4.99 -11.50
C PHE A 214 13.76 -6.45 -11.45
N ASP A 215 14.60 -6.79 -10.48
CA ASP A 215 15.09 -8.16 -10.28
C ASP A 215 14.16 -8.94 -9.35
N PHE A 216 13.23 -9.70 -9.93
CA PHE A 216 12.33 -10.58 -9.19
C PHE A 216 13.03 -11.81 -8.58
N ALA A 217 14.24 -12.15 -9.03
CA ALA A 217 14.99 -13.31 -8.53
C ALA A 217 15.79 -12.98 -7.27
N ALA A 218 16.02 -11.70 -6.98
CA ALA A 218 16.66 -11.27 -5.74
C ALA A 218 15.82 -11.66 -4.51
N THR A 219 16.34 -12.59 -3.70
CA THR A 219 15.74 -13.01 -2.43
C THR A 219 16.41 -12.28 -1.28
N GLN A 220 16.05 -11.02 -1.07
CA GLN A 220 16.39 -10.36 0.19
C GLN A 220 15.39 -10.79 1.26
N PRO A 221 15.85 -11.21 2.46
CA PRO A 221 14.95 -11.50 3.57
C PRO A 221 14.13 -10.28 3.93
N THR A 222 12.85 -10.46 4.30
CA THR A 222 12.08 -9.30 4.76
C THR A 222 12.65 -8.73 6.06
N PRO A 223 12.43 -7.43 6.34
CA PRO A 223 12.90 -6.81 7.56
C PRO A 223 12.39 -7.54 8.80
N THR A 224 13.26 -7.75 9.77
CA THR A 224 12.93 -8.25 11.11
C THR A 224 13.71 -7.43 12.12
N GLY A 225 13.16 -7.25 13.32
CA GLY A 225 13.84 -6.50 14.36
C GLY A 225 12.87 -5.78 15.28
N ASN A 226 13.38 -4.76 15.94
CA ASN A 226 12.55 -3.89 16.74
C ASN A 226 11.70 -3.02 15.81
N VAL A 227 10.44 -2.87 16.18
CA VAL A 227 9.56 -1.89 15.54
C VAL A 227 9.69 -0.60 16.34
N ALA A 228 10.22 0.42 15.69
CA ALA A 228 9.83 1.79 15.96
C ALA A 228 8.80 2.16 14.89
N GLY A 229 8.17 3.31 14.98
CA GLY A 229 7.34 3.76 13.90
C GLY A 229 7.08 5.24 14.02
N GLU A 230 6.53 5.78 12.96
CA GLU A 230 6.06 7.16 12.99
C GLU A 230 4.71 7.19 13.67
N ASP A 231 3.74 6.48 13.10
CA ASP A 231 2.35 6.71 13.46
C ASP A 231 1.40 5.56 13.11
N THR A 232 0.22 5.68 13.70
CA THR A 232 -1.02 5.03 13.29
C THR A 232 -2.03 6.12 13.01
N ARG A 233 -2.82 5.93 11.95
CA ARG A 233 -3.86 6.89 11.58
C ARG A 233 -5.22 6.23 11.49
N SER A 234 -6.19 6.83 12.16
CA SER A 234 -7.57 6.36 12.22
C SER A 234 -8.50 7.27 11.42
N VAL A 235 -9.60 6.70 10.95
CA VAL A 235 -10.69 7.45 10.32
C VAL A 235 -12.01 7.11 10.98
N PHE A 236 -12.77 8.14 11.33
CA PHE A 236 -14.20 7.98 11.56
C PHE A 236 -14.96 8.06 10.23
N ALA A 237 -15.52 6.92 9.80
CA ALA A 237 -16.26 6.83 8.56
C ALA A 237 -17.76 6.62 8.81
N ASN A 238 -18.60 7.46 8.22
CA ASN A 238 -20.04 7.25 8.13
C ASN A 238 -20.51 7.44 6.69
N LEU A 239 -20.58 6.33 5.96
CA LEU A 239 -20.96 6.33 4.54
C LEU A 239 -22.43 6.73 4.29
N ASN A 240 -23.33 6.60 5.27
CA ASN A 240 -24.71 7.10 5.13
C ASN A 240 -24.76 8.62 5.07
N LEU A 241 -23.84 9.29 5.75
CA LEU A 241 -23.74 10.75 5.83
C LEU A 241 -22.62 11.30 4.96
N LEU A 242 -21.88 10.44 4.25
CA LEU A 242 -20.67 10.78 3.49
C LEU A 242 -19.64 11.52 4.35
N ILE A 243 -19.50 11.11 5.61
CA ILE A 243 -18.51 11.65 6.54
C ILE A 243 -17.27 10.76 6.48
N TRP A 244 -16.11 11.40 6.36
CA TRP A 244 -14.78 10.80 6.40
C TRP A 244 -13.86 11.74 7.18
N ASP A 245 -13.82 11.56 8.50
CA ASP A 245 -13.01 12.40 9.37
C ASP A 245 -11.70 11.67 9.68
N VAL A 246 -10.61 12.15 9.10
CA VAL A 246 -9.27 11.63 9.38
C VAL A 246 -8.78 12.22 10.70
N PHE A 247 -8.32 11.38 11.61
CA PHE A 247 -7.74 11.83 12.87
C PHE A 247 -6.24 12.04 12.76
N ASN A 248 -5.73 12.98 13.56
CA ASN A 248 -4.29 13.17 13.73
C ASN A 248 -3.62 11.86 14.18
N GLU A 249 -2.42 11.69 13.68
CA GLU A 249 -1.57 10.53 13.90
C GLU A 249 -1.24 10.28 15.38
N VAL A 250 -1.12 8.99 15.71
CA VAL A 250 -0.78 8.52 17.05
C VAL A 250 0.54 7.74 16.97
N SER A 251 1.54 8.13 17.76
CA SER A 251 2.87 7.55 17.64
C SER A 251 2.94 6.06 17.99
N ILE A 252 3.79 5.34 17.25
CA ILE A 252 4.21 3.99 17.61
C ILE A 252 5.24 4.08 18.73
N LEU A 253 4.96 3.41 19.85
CA LEU A 253 5.78 3.50 21.06
C LEU A 253 6.80 2.36 21.17
N GLY A 254 6.61 1.29 20.39
CA GLY A 254 7.54 0.17 20.28
C GLY A 254 6.86 -1.11 19.82
N GLY A 255 7.67 -2.11 19.49
CA GLY A 255 7.18 -3.42 19.10
C GLY A 255 8.28 -4.32 18.55
N GLN A 256 7.87 -5.41 17.94
CA GLN A 256 8.76 -6.40 17.36
C GLN A 256 8.13 -7.02 16.12
N LEU A 257 8.96 -7.20 15.09
CA LEU A 257 8.69 -8.02 13.93
C LEU A 257 9.69 -9.16 13.89
N ALA A 258 9.22 -10.40 14.05
CA ALA A 258 10.06 -11.58 14.08
C ALA A 258 9.76 -12.50 12.90
N PHE A 259 10.81 -13.01 12.26
CA PHE A 259 10.67 -14.11 11.32
C PHE A 259 10.35 -15.41 12.05
N ARG A 260 9.37 -16.14 11.53
CA ARG A 260 8.94 -17.42 12.09
C ARG A 260 9.49 -18.60 11.28
N GLN A 261 9.14 -18.65 9.99
CA GLN A 261 9.55 -19.71 9.08
C GLN A 261 9.26 -19.31 7.63
N PRO A 262 9.98 -19.89 6.65
CA PRO A 262 9.63 -19.73 5.26
C PRO A 262 8.40 -20.60 4.94
N ASP A 263 7.61 -20.20 3.96
CA ASP A 263 6.39 -20.89 3.57
C ASP A 263 6.08 -20.75 2.07
N CYS A 264 5.11 -21.53 1.61
CA CYS A 264 4.51 -21.40 0.31
C CYS A 264 3.01 -21.71 0.42
N PRO A 265 2.21 -20.79 0.99
CA PRO A 265 0.75 -20.98 1.11
C PRO A 265 0.08 -21.14 -0.26
N CYS A 266 0.72 -20.66 -1.32
CA CYS A 266 0.27 -20.79 -2.70
C CYS A 266 0.92 -21.97 -3.42
N ALA A 267 1.17 -23.10 -2.75
CA ALA A 267 1.72 -24.30 -3.39
C ALA A 267 0.66 -25.39 -3.52
N SER A 268 0.60 -26.02 -4.69
CA SER A 268 -0.23 -27.22 -4.88
C SER A 268 0.35 -28.47 -4.20
N PHE A 269 1.64 -28.44 -3.87
CA PHE A 269 2.40 -29.48 -3.15
C PHE A 269 3.52 -28.83 -2.32
N ALA A 270 4.14 -29.57 -1.39
CA ALA A 270 5.28 -29.05 -0.62
C ALA A 270 6.40 -28.55 -1.56
N SER A 271 6.52 -27.23 -1.72
CA SER A 271 7.53 -26.62 -2.58
C SER A 271 8.89 -26.64 -1.90
N ALA A 272 9.94 -27.00 -2.66
CA ALA A 272 11.32 -26.96 -2.18
C ALA A 272 11.88 -25.53 -2.06
N ASN A 273 11.20 -24.54 -2.67
CA ASN A 273 11.63 -23.14 -2.73
C ASN A 273 10.53 -22.24 -2.14
N PRO A 274 10.34 -22.25 -0.81
CA PRO A 274 9.42 -21.32 -0.18
C PRO A 274 9.88 -19.89 -0.42
N ARG A 275 8.97 -19.05 -0.89
CA ARG A 275 9.22 -17.62 -1.11
C ARG A 275 8.52 -16.76 -0.09
N TRP A 276 7.42 -17.24 0.48
CA TRP A 276 6.73 -16.49 1.52
C TRP A 276 7.47 -16.61 2.84
N GLU A 277 7.28 -15.61 3.68
CA GLU A 277 7.82 -15.59 5.04
C GLU A 277 6.65 -15.44 6.00
N GLN A 278 6.52 -16.38 6.94
CA GLN A 278 5.64 -16.21 8.10
C GLN A 278 6.32 -15.30 9.10
N LEU A 279 5.59 -14.28 9.55
CA LEU A 279 6.09 -13.29 10.48
C LEU A 279 5.18 -13.20 11.71
N ASP A 280 5.77 -12.85 12.84
CA ASP A 280 5.09 -12.46 14.07
C ASP A 280 5.27 -10.96 14.30
N LEU A 281 4.16 -10.21 14.24
CA LEU A 281 4.15 -8.75 14.39
C LEU A 281 3.31 -8.36 15.60
N SER A 282 3.95 -7.67 16.53
CA SER A 282 3.25 -7.00 17.63
C SER A 282 3.86 -5.65 17.91
N PHE A 283 3.02 -4.64 18.12
CA PHE A 283 3.46 -3.31 18.51
C PHE A 283 2.39 -2.59 19.31
N PHE A 284 2.78 -1.55 20.01
CA PHE A 284 1.89 -0.69 20.77
C PHE A 284 2.06 0.74 20.29
N TYR A 285 0.95 1.46 20.25
CA TYR A 285 0.85 2.85 19.86
C TYR A 285 0.01 3.56 20.89
N GLY A 286 0.23 4.86 21.02
CA GLY A 286 -0.52 5.62 21.99
C GLY A 286 -0.29 7.11 21.90
N CYS A 287 -1.23 7.82 22.48
CA CYS A 287 -1.18 9.25 22.64
C CYS A 287 -1.08 9.61 24.13
N ALA A 288 -0.15 10.51 24.44
CA ALA A 288 0.07 11.02 25.80
C ALA A 288 0.17 9.87 26.83
N THR A 289 -0.08 10.14 28.11
CA THR A 289 0.15 9.17 29.21
C THR A 289 -0.98 8.14 29.40
N GLY A 290 -1.94 7.97 28.47
CA GLY A 290 -3.10 7.12 28.78
C GLY A 290 -4.02 6.64 27.65
N LEU A 291 -3.85 7.09 26.41
CA LEU A 291 -4.56 6.51 25.26
C LEU A 291 -3.61 5.57 24.53
N GLY A 292 -4.02 4.34 24.29
CA GLY A 292 -3.17 3.39 23.58
C GLY A 292 -3.92 2.22 23.01
N GLY A 293 -3.31 1.62 22.00
CA GLY A 293 -3.72 0.41 21.35
C GLY A 293 -2.54 -0.52 21.17
N ASN A 294 -2.85 -1.76 20.89
CA ASN A 294 -1.90 -2.76 20.46
C ASN A 294 -2.32 -3.26 19.10
N PHE A 295 -1.35 -3.60 18.27
CA PHE A 295 -1.51 -4.43 17.10
C PHE A 295 -0.90 -5.79 17.40
N VAL A 296 -1.64 -6.86 17.15
CA VAL A 296 -1.14 -8.23 17.28
C VAL A 296 -1.69 -9.03 16.10
N ASN A 297 -0.82 -9.67 15.33
CA ASN A 297 -1.26 -10.59 14.29
C ASN A 297 -2.02 -11.79 14.90
N LEU A 298 -3.12 -12.18 14.25
CA LEU A 298 -3.98 -13.27 14.68
C LEU A 298 -3.81 -14.45 13.74
N ALA A 299 -3.42 -15.61 14.29
CA ALA A 299 -3.45 -16.84 13.52
C ALA A 299 -4.86 -17.10 12.97
N TRP A 300 -4.95 -17.35 11.67
CA TRP A 300 -6.15 -17.85 11.00
C TRP A 300 -5.85 -19.26 10.48
N PRO A 301 -6.20 -20.30 11.27
CA PRO A 301 -5.90 -21.68 10.92
C PRO A 301 -6.42 -22.04 9.53
N GLY A 302 -5.55 -22.65 8.71
CA GLY A 302 -5.88 -23.11 7.35
C GLY A 302 -5.57 -22.12 6.22
N THR A 303 -5.42 -20.82 6.50
CA THR A 303 -5.10 -19.82 5.46
C THR A 303 -3.88 -18.99 5.84
N ILE A 304 -3.87 -18.39 7.03
CA ILE A 304 -2.78 -17.55 7.54
C ILE A 304 -2.38 -18.01 8.96
N PRO A 305 -1.73 -19.19 9.11
CA PRO A 305 -1.44 -19.82 10.40
C PRO A 305 -0.55 -18.99 11.35
N SER A 306 0.26 -18.06 10.86
CA SER A 306 0.99 -17.07 11.68
C SER A 306 0.21 -15.78 11.90
N GLY A 307 -0.83 -15.50 11.11
CA GLY A 307 -1.53 -14.22 11.11
C GLY A 307 -0.87 -13.11 10.29
N LEU A 308 0.39 -13.26 9.88
CA LEU A 308 1.05 -12.35 8.94
C LEU A 308 1.98 -13.13 8.01
N TYR A 309 1.85 -12.83 6.73
CA TYR A 309 2.71 -13.31 5.67
C TYR A 309 3.33 -12.14 4.94
N ALA A 310 4.58 -12.31 4.52
CA ALA A 310 5.22 -11.45 3.55
C ALA A 310 5.61 -12.24 2.30
N PHE A 311 5.47 -11.60 1.15
CA PHE A 311 5.91 -12.09 -0.14
C PHE A 311 6.99 -11.14 -0.69
N PRO A 312 8.28 -11.48 -0.55
CA PRO A 312 9.38 -10.74 -1.16
C PRO A 312 9.22 -10.72 -2.68
N LEU A 313 9.11 -9.53 -3.26
CA LEU A 313 8.96 -9.34 -4.70
C LEU A 313 10.31 -9.36 -5.40
N GLY A 314 11.34 -8.77 -4.81
CA GLY A 314 12.63 -8.62 -5.47
C GLY A 314 13.28 -7.29 -5.11
N THR A 315 14.15 -6.79 -6.01
CA THR A 315 14.93 -5.57 -5.78
C THR A 315 14.99 -4.70 -7.03
N TYR A 316 14.79 -3.40 -6.86
CA TYR A 316 14.99 -2.42 -7.93
C TYR A 316 16.45 -2.41 -8.39
N GLN A 317 16.70 -2.28 -9.69
CA GLN A 317 18.05 -2.20 -10.26
C GLN A 317 18.40 -0.76 -10.67
N ALA A 318 17.96 0.22 -9.88
CA ALA A 318 18.23 1.63 -10.12
C ALA A 318 19.69 2.00 -9.78
N GLN A 319 20.18 3.08 -10.36
CA GLN A 319 21.53 3.57 -10.06
C GLN A 319 21.53 4.24 -8.67
N PRO A 320 22.65 4.14 -7.92
CA PRO A 320 22.81 4.89 -6.68
C PRO A 320 22.52 6.38 -6.87
N GLY A 321 21.73 6.95 -5.95
CA GLY A 321 21.33 8.37 -5.99
C GLY A 321 20.11 8.68 -6.88
N THR A 322 19.56 7.68 -7.58
CA THR A 322 18.27 7.83 -8.30
C THR A 322 17.17 7.11 -7.54
N PHE A 323 16.01 7.71 -7.33
CA PHE A 323 14.88 7.01 -6.72
C PHE A 323 14.32 5.94 -7.67
N PRO A 324 14.00 4.70 -7.21
CA PRO A 324 14.02 4.22 -5.83
C PRO A 324 15.35 3.63 -5.34
N ASP A 325 16.45 3.75 -6.08
CA ASP A 325 17.76 3.13 -5.77
C ASP A 325 17.65 1.59 -5.67
N ASN A 326 18.73 0.93 -5.29
CA ASN A 326 18.81 -0.51 -5.12
C ASN A 326 18.17 -0.93 -3.77
N ARG A 327 16.84 -0.94 -3.73
CA ARG A 327 16.06 -1.41 -2.56
C ARG A 327 15.13 -2.56 -2.90
N ALA A 328 14.91 -3.41 -1.90
CA ALA A 328 13.99 -4.53 -1.98
C ALA A 328 12.57 -4.12 -1.63
N VAL A 329 11.62 -4.90 -2.15
CA VAL A 329 10.18 -4.73 -1.91
C VAL A 329 9.58 -6.04 -1.46
N ALA A 330 8.70 -6.00 -0.46
CA ALA A 330 7.83 -7.12 -0.11
C ALA A 330 6.39 -6.64 0.06
N VAL A 331 5.43 -7.51 -0.27
CA VAL A 331 4.00 -7.24 -0.02
C VAL A 331 3.52 -8.15 1.09
N TYR A 332 2.72 -7.60 1.99
CA TYR A 332 2.25 -8.29 3.18
C TYR A 332 0.77 -8.55 3.10
N VAL A 333 0.34 -9.62 3.77
CA VAL A 333 -1.05 -10.00 3.91
C VAL A 333 -1.25 -10.67 5.26
N GLY A 334 -2.32 -10.32 5.96
CA GLY A 334 -2.50 -10.78 7.32
C GLY A 334 -3.87 -10.53 7.92
N VAL A 335 -3.95 -10.92 9.18
CA VAL A 335 -5.09 -10.79 10.06
C VAL A 335 -4.54 -10.25 11.37
N ALA A 336 -5.14 -9.20 11.92
CA ALA A 336 -4.64 -8.58 13.13
C ALA A 336 -5.78 -8.20 14.07
N ALA A 337 -5.51 -8.25 15.36
CA ALA A 337 -6.26 -7.54 16.36
C ALA A 337 -5.62 -6.16 16.54
N ALA A 338 -6.39 -5.10 16.35
CA ALA A 338 -5.92 -3.75 16.63
C ALA A 338 -7.04 -2.87 17.17
N THR A 339 -6.78 -2.20 18.30
CA THR A 339 -7.73 -1.29 18.93
C THR A 339 -7.57 0.11 18.35
N ASP A 340 -8.59 0.59 17.65
CA ASP A 340 -8.60 1.98 17.18
C ASP A 340 -8.72 2.94 18.37
N THR A 341 -7.63 3.66 18.65
CA THR A 341 -7.53 4.58 19.79
C THR A 341 -8.41 5.82 19.62
N CYS A 342 -8.75 6.19 18.39
CA CYS A 342 -9.44 7.44 18.10
C CYS A 342 -10.91 7.26 17.68
N ALA A 343 -11.23 6.19 16.94
CA ALA A 343 -12.59 5.98 16.42
C ALA A 343 -13.38 4.85 17.11
N ASN A 344 -12.80 4.16 18.11
CA ASN A 344 -13.46 3.06 18.87
C ASN A 344 -14.12 2.00 17.96
N ASN A 345 -13.40 1.52 16.95
CA ASN A 345 -13.93 0.63 15.91
C ASN A 345 -13.38 -0.80 15.96
N ILE A 346 -13.86 -1.61 15.01
CA ILE A 346 -13.69 -3.06 14.81
C ILE A 346 -12.35 -3.59 15.35
N PRO A 347 -12.33 -4.58 16.26
CA PRO A 347 -11.11 -5.04 16.90
C PRO A 347 -10.25 -5.95 16.01
N ILE A 348 -10.81 -6.51 14.92
CA ILE A 348 -10.15 -7.46 14.03
C ILE A 348 -10.09 -6.86 12.63
N HIS A 349 -8.94 -7.00 11.97
CA HIS A 349 -8.65 -6.43 10.66
C HIS A 349 -8.06 -7.50 9.77
N LEU A 350 -8.48 -7.51 8.50
CA LEU A 350 -7.65 -8.06 7.43
C LEU A 350 -6.73 -6.93 6.98
N VAL A 351 -5.44 -7.20 6.88
CA VAL A 351 -4.43 -6.18 6.58
C VAL A 351 -3.59 -6.58 5.39
N HIS A 352 -3.21 -5.60 4.58
CA HIS A 352 -2.12 -5.74 3.62
C HIS A 352 -1.15 -4.63 3.90
N GLY A 353 0.05 -4.80 3.36
CA GLY A 353 1.04 -3.77 3.45
C GLY A 353 2.11 -3.92 2.40
N VAL A 354 3.00 -2.95 2.38
CA VAL A 354 4.20 -2.97 1.57
C VAL A 354 5.37 -2.62 2.46
N SER A 355 6.48 -3.29 2.25
CA SER A 355 7.76 -2.83 2.74
C SER A 355 8.68 -2.44 1.61
N THR A 356 9.48 -1.42 1.88
CA THR A 356 10.66 -1.07 1.10
C THR A 356 11.84 -1.01 2.03
N TYR A 357 12.88 -1.77 1.71
CA TYR A 357 14.02 -1.95 2.60
C TYR A 357 15.32 -2.07 1.82
N GLY A 358 16.41 -1.60 2.42
CA GLY A 358 17.71 -1.60 1.79
C GLY A 358 18.68 -0.66 2.47
N ASN A 359 19.73 -0.26 1.76
CA ASN A 359 20.82 0.51 2.36
C ASN A 359 20.57 2.02 2.39
N VAL A 360 19.53 2.52 1.71
CA VAL A 360 19.25 3.95 1.65
C VAL A 360 18.56 4.38 2.94
N PRO A 361 19.19 5.26 3.74
CA PRO A 361 18.56 5.79 4.93
C PRO A 361 17.38 6.68 4.55
N GLY A 362 16.28 6.61 5.29
CA GLY A 362 15.21 7.59 5.23
C GLY A 362 14.97 8.21 6.60
N PHE A 363 14.57 9.47 6.58
CA PHE A 363 14.23 10.26 7.76
C PHE A 363 12.76 10.63 7.70
N SER A 364 12.07 10.33 8.79
CA SER A 364 10.72 10.82 8.98
C SER A 364 10.69 12.16 9.69
N PHE A 365 9.61 12.90 9.52
CA PHE A 365 9.46 14.24 10.08
C PHE A 365 9.09 14.22 11.57
N HIS A 366 8.51 13.12 12.07
CA HIS A 366 7.81 13.09 13.37
C HIS A 366 8.59 12.49 14.52
N MET A 367 9.90 12.30 14.39
CA MET A 367 10.68 11.68 15.45
C MET A 367 11.14 12.64 16.54
N ALA A 368 10.75 12.30 17.78
CA ALA A 368 11.21 12.95 19.00
C ALA A 368 12.74 12.88 19.22
N THR A 369 13.46 12.02 18.49
CA THR A 369 14.92 11.90 18.56
C THR A 369 15.55 12.18 17.19
N PRO A 370 16.09 13.40 16.96
CA PRO A 370 16.86 13.70 15.77
C PRO A 370 18.01 12.71 15.58
N GLY A 371 18.12 12.09 14.41
CA GLY A 371 19.28 11.29 14.02
C GLY A 371 19.10 9.76 14.01
N ILE A 372 17.90 9.23 14.28
CA ILE A 372 17.63 7.83 13.96
C ILE A 372 17.43 7.70 12.46
N VAL A 373 18.24 6.85 11.86
CA VAL A 373 18.22 6.52 10.43
C VAL A 373 17.41 5.22 10.28
N TYR A 374 16.35 5.26 9.49
CA TYR A 374 15.59 4.04 9.17
C TYR A 374 15.94 3.56 7.77
N GLN A 375 16.06 2.24 7.65
CA GLN A 375 16.38 1.57 6.39
C GLN A 375 15.23 0.72 5.87
N ASN A 376 14.25 0.46 6.73
CA ASN A 376 13.18 -0.49 6.48
C ASN A 376 11.84 0.13 6.86
N PHE A 377 11.08 0.51 5.85
CA PHE A 377 9.73 1.03 6.00
C PHE A 377 8.73 -0.09 5.78
N ILE A 378 7.73 -0.23 6.66
CA ILE A 378 6.60 -1.12 6.47
C ILE A 378 5.31 -0.34 6.73
N ASP A 379 4.42 -0.35 5.75
CA ASP A 379 3.15 0.36 5.80
C ASP A 379 2.02 -0.63 5.66
N PHE A 380 1.05 -0.59 6.58
CA PHE A 380 -0.13 -1.43 6.55
C PHE A 380 -1.40 -0.59 6.45
N GLU A 381 -2.42 -1.18 5.84
CA GLU A 381 -3.78 -0.70 5.98
C GLU A 381 -4.77 -1.85 6.19
N ASN A 382 -5.92 -1.54 6.78
CA ASN A 382 -7.01 -2.51 6.86
C ASN A 382 -7.83 -2.54 5.57
N MET A 383 -8.38 -3.71 5.26
CA MET A 383 -9.22 -3.91 4.09
C MET A 383 -10.69 -3.94 4.49
N LEU A 384 -11.41 -2.87 4.14
CA LEU A 384 -12.85 -2.77 4.38
C LEU A 384 -13.65 -2.64 3.09
N ARG A 385 -14.53 -3.62 2.87
CA ARG A 385 -15.47 -3.63 1.76
C ARG A 385 -16.71 -2.81 2.12
N PRO A 386 -17.14 -1.88 1.26
CA PRO A 386 -18.44 -1.23 1.41
C PRO A 386 -19.58 -2.19 1.03
N VAL A 387 -20.55 -2.37 1.94
CA VAL A 387 -21.78 -3.15 1.73
C VAL A 387 -22.98 -2.39 2.27
N ALA A 388 -23.93 -2.03 1.40
CA ALA A 388 -25.23 -1.44 1.78
C ALA A 388 -25.14 -0.38 2.89
N ASN A 389 -24.19 0.56 2.74
CA ASN A 389 -23.90 1.67 3.65
C ASN A 389 -23.19 1.31 4.97
N GLN A 390 -22.53 0.16 5.01
CA GLN A 390 -21.63 -0.26 6.08
C GLN A 390 -20.26 -0.59 5.49
N LEU A 391 -19.23 -0.49 6.32
CA LEU A 391 -17.92 -1.06 6.04
C LEU A 391 -17.84 -2.40 6.76
N ILE A 392 -17.52 -3.46 6.01
CA ILE A 392 -17.25 -4.78 6.57
C ILE A 392 -15.82 -5.19 6.23
N ILE A 393 -15.22 -6.05 7.03
CA ILE A 393 -13.88 -6.59 6.73
C ILE A 393 -13.95 -7.46 5.46
N GLY A 394 -13.01 -7.28 4.52
CA GLY A 394 -12.85 -8.20 3.38
C GLY A 394 -11.75 -7.83 2.38
N TYR A 395 -11.40 -8.73 1.45
CA TYR A 395 -10.46 -8.55 0.29
C TYR A 395 -11.24 -8.30 -1.03
N GLY A 396 -10.71 -7.77 -2.15
CA GLY A 396 -11.48 -7.57 -3.45
C GLY A 396 -12.42 -6.33 -3.64
N GLY A 397 -12.36 -5.55 -4.73
CA GLY A 397 -13.28 -4.39 -4.96
C GLY A 397 -12.74 -3.00 -4.61
N PHE A 398 -13.58 -1.96 -4.73
CA PHE A 398 -13.27 -0.61 -4.23
C PHE A 398 -13.19 -0.64 -2.71
N PHE A 399 -11.99 -0.53 -2.16
CA PHE A 399 -11.76 -0.52 -0.72
C PHE A 399 -11.61 0.87 -0.17
N LEU A 400 -12.04 0.98 1.08
CA LEU A 400 -11.65 2.06 1.95
C LEU A 400 -10.91 1.46 3.13
N SER A 401 -9.93 2.20 3.62
CA SER A 401 -9.21 1.87 4.85
C SER A 401 -9.55 2.91 5.91
N THR A 402 -9.94 2.44 7.08
CA THR A 402 -10.14 3.29 8.26
C THR A 402 -8.92 3.32 9.17
N MET A 403 -7.90 2.50 8.89
CA MET A 403 -6.69 2.39 9.70
C MET A 403 -5.46 2.25 8.80
N ASN A 404 -4.47 3.09 9.03
CA ASN A 404 -3.12 2.95 8.49
C ASN A 404 -2.11 2.79 9.64
N TRP A 405 -1.09 1.97 9.43
CA TRP A 405 0.04 1.81 10.36
C TRP A 405 1.37 1.97 9.63
N SER A 406 2.15 2.96 10.07
CA SER A 406 3.45 3.33 9.51
C SER A 406 4.59 2.90 10.45
N LEU A 407 5.20 1.75 10.15
CA LEU A 407 6.28 1.15 10.93
C LEU A 407 7.68 1.36 10.33
N ASN A 408 8.67 1.36 11.21
CA ASN A 408 10.10 1.40 10.94
C ASN A 408 10.80 0.23 11.65
N VAL A 409 11.53 -0.60 10.91
CA VAL A 409 12.18 -1.81 11.48
C VAL A 409 13.69 -1.66 11.51
N PHE A 410 14.33 -2.01 12.65
CA PHE A 410 15.78 -1.89 12.84
C PHE A 410 16.39 -2.96 13.76
#